data_AF-A0A4Q7XXV8-F1
#
_entry.id   AF-A0A4Q7XXV8-F1
#
_cell.length_a   1.000
_cell.length_b   1.000
_cell.length_c   1.000
_cell.angle_alpha   90.00
_cell.angle_beta   90.00
_cell.angle_gamma   90.00
#
_symmetry.space_group_name_H-M   'P 1'
#
loop_
_entity.id
_entity.type
_entity.pdbx_description
1 polymer ?
#
loop_
_entity_poly.entity_id
_entity_poly.type
_entity_poly.pdbx_seq_one_letter_code
_entity_poly.pdbx_strand_id
1 'polypeptide(L)'
;MPEFVPPQTFADRLNLLFAASAPESPPGSGTYVEYTNPQVAAEINRVFGEGTITGEYIRRLRRGESKSPSFSYVEYIAAAFERFFGFPVDLGLFKANLSDAATRTLAQAQKVAAAKKGQGVGFEQALAAMQRSAAPARHTVDESQEPPVARVLARSTRRLNPANVQRLAEMAERLQAVQDQLDVVQDLENDALSQATEPGN
;
A
#
# COMPACT_ATOMS: atom_id res chain seq x y z
N MET A 1 -2.61 -10.25 -28.79
CA MET A 1 -3.00 -10.02 -27.38
C MET A 1 -2.99 -8.52 -27.14
N PRO A 2 -4.03 -7.91 -26.55
CA PRO A 2 -3.97 -6.50 -26.23
C PRO A 2 -2.81 -6.26 -25.25
N GLU A 3 -1.95 -5.30 -25.58
CA GLU A 3 -0.84 -4.87 -24.76
C GLU A 3 -1.38 -4.27 -23.46
N PHE A 4 -0.85 -4.69 -22.31
CA PHE A 4 -1.25 -4.15 -21.02
C PHE A 4 -0.72 -2.73 -20.89
N VAL A 5 -1.61 -1.75 -21.00
CA VAL A 5 -1.29 -0.36 -20.68
C VAL A 5 -1.67 -0.13 -19.22
N PRO A 6 -0.70 -0.02 -18.29
CA PRO A 6 -1.02 0.21 -16.89
C PRO A 6 -1.76 1.55 -16.74
N PRO A 7 -2.80 1.61 -15.89
CA PRO A 7 -3.45 2.86 -15.52
C PRO A 7 -2.42 3.86 -14.98
N GLN A 8 -2.34 5.01 -15.65
CA GLN A 8 -1.24 5.96 -15.48
C GLN A 8 -1.42 6.83 -14.23
N THR A 9 -2.66 7.18 -13.90
CA THR A 9 -2.94 8.09 -12.78
C THR A 9 -3.42 7.36 -11.52
N PHE A 10 -3.29 8.03 -10.37
CA PHE A 10 -3.88 7.55 -9.12
C PHE A 10 -5.38 7.29 -9.26
N ALA A 11 -6.09 8.20 -9.94
CA ALA A 11 -7.53 8.09 -10.17
C ALA A 11 -7.88 6.84 -10.98
N ASP A 12 -7.13 6.54 -12.04
CA ASP A 12 -7.35 5.34 -12.86
C ASP A 12 -7.12 4.06 -12.06
N ARG A 13 -6.04 4.03 -11.27
CA ARG A 13 -5.71 2.90 -10.39
C ARG A 13 -6.79 2.68 -9.33
N LEU A 14 -7.28 3.76 -8.72
CA LEU A 14 -8.37 3.69 -7.76
C LEU A 14 -9.66 3.21 -8.41
N ASN A 15 -10.07 3.78 -9.55
CA ASN A 15 -11.28 3.36 -10.27
C ASN A 15 -11.20 1.89 -10.69
N LEU A 16 -10.02 1.41 -11.06
CA LEU A 16 -9.83 0.01 -11.39
C LEU A 16 -10.09 -0.90 -10.16
N LEU A 17 -9.65 -0.50 -8.97
CA LEU A 17 -9.93 -1.25 -7.74
C LEU A 17 -11.42 -1.24 -7.39
N PHE A 18 -12.14 -0.14 -7.61
CA PHE A 18 -13.61 -0.09 -7.47
C PHE A 18 -14.29 -1.11 -8.39
N ALA A 19 -13.95 -1.09 -9.69
CA ALA A 19 -14.53 -2.01 -10.66
C ALA A 19 -14.18 -3.48 -10.34
N ALA A 20 -12.93 -3.73 -9.96
CA ALA A 20 -12.46 -5.08 -9.64
C ALA A 20 -13.04 -5.64 -8.33
N SER A 21 -13.36 -4.78 -7.35
CA SER A 21 -13.96 -5.17 -6.07
C SER A 21 -15.49 -5.23 -6.09
N ALA A 22 -16.15 -4.74 -7.14
CA ALA A 22 -17.61 -4.68 -7.26
C ALA A 22 -18.28 -6.02 -6.91
N PRO A 23 -19.06 -6.14 -5.84
CA PRO A 23 -19.77 -7.37 -5.51
C PRO A 23 -20.88 -7.65 -6.53
N GLU A 24 -21.25 -8.92 -6.64
CA GLU A 24 -22.40 -9.33 -7.42
C GLU A 24 -23.70 -8.95 -6.67
N SER A 25 -24.66 -8.33 -7.37
CA SER A 25 -25.89 -7.84 -6.77
C SER A 25 -27.06 -7.90 -7.77
N PRO A 26 -28.08 -8.76 -7.53
CA PRO A 26 -28.16 -9.78 -6.48
C PRO A 26 -27.12 -10.91 -6.65
N PRO A 27 -26.78 -11.66 -5.58
CA PRO A 27 -25.90 -12.82 -5.70
C PRO A 27 -26.39 -13.81 -6.77
N GLY A 28 -25.50 -14.27 -7.65
CA GLY A 28 -25.81 -15.17 -8.77
C GLY A 28 -26.50 -14.52 -9.98
N SER A 29 -26.66 -13.20 -10.01
CA SER A 29 -27.30 -12.48 -11.13
C SER A 29 -26.38 -12.23 -12.34
N GLY A 30 -25.08 -12.45 -12.21
CA GLY A 30 -24.05 -12.01 -13.15
C GLY A 30 -23.87 -10.50 -13.23
N THR A 31 -24.58 -9.73 -12.39
CA THR A 31 -24.55 -8.26 -12.37
C THR A 31 -23.69 -7.79 -11.22
N TYR A 32 -22.66 -6.99 -11.52
CA TYR A 32 -21.74 -6.46 -10.53
C TYR A 32 -22.00 -4.97 -10.31
N VAL A 33 -22.18 -4.58 -9.05
CA VAL A 33 -22.44 -3.19 -8.67
C VAL A 33 -21.26 -2.70 -7.85
N GLU A 34 -20.60 -1.64 -8.30
CA GLU A 34 -19.47 -1.03 -7.57
C GLU A 34 -19.90 -0.50 -6.21
N TYR A 35 -18.97 -0.55 -5.24
CA TYR A 35 -19.14 0.17 -4.00
C TYR A 35 -19.28 1.67 -4.25
N THR A 36 -20.22 2.29 -3.55
CA THR A 36 -20.39 3.73 -3.57
C THR A 36 -19.27 4.41 -2.76
N ASN A 37 -18.94 5.66 -3.10
CA ASN A 37 -17.93 6.42 -2.34
C ASN A 37 -18.27 6.53 -0.84
N PRO A 38 -19.55 6.75 -0.44
CA PRO A 38 -19.92 6.73 0.97
C PRO A 38 -19.71 5.37 1.65
N GLN A 39 -19.95 4.24 0.96
CA GLN A 39 -19.70 2.91 1.53
C GLN A 39 -18.21 2.69 1.82
N VAL A 40 -17.33 3.07 0.89
CA VAL A 40 -15.88 2.96 1.11
C VAL A 40 -15.42 3.90 2.23
N ALA A 41 -15.96 5.12 2.30
CA ALA A 41 -15.65 6.04 3.38
C ALA A 41 -16.13 5.52 4.74
N ALA A 42 -17.33 4.93 4.81
CA ALA A 42 -17.86 4.32 6.02
C ALA A 42 -16.97 3.16 6.49
N GLU A 43 -16.48 2.33 5.57
CA GLU A 43 -15.59 1.22 5.92
C GLU A 43 -14.22 1.71 6.43
N ILE A 44 -13.67 2.78 5.85
CA ILE A 44 -12.45 3.41 6.37
C ILE A 44 -12.70 4.00 7.77
N ASN A 45 -13.77 4.76 7.94
CA ASN A 45 -14.08 5.42 9.21
C ASN A 45 -14.38 4.40 10.33
N ARG A 46 -14.94 3.23 10.00
CA ARG A 46 -15.15 2.14 10.96
C ARG A 46 -13.84 1.63 11.58
N VAL A 47 -12.72 1.81 10.89
CA VAL A 47 -11.44 1.17 11.21
C VAL A 47 -10.47 2.17 11.80
N PHE A 48 -10.44 3.38 11.25
CA PHE A 48 -9.48 4.42 11.59
C PHE A 48 -10.11 5.56 12.41
N GLY A 49 -11.43 5.54 12.63
CA GLY A 49 -12.16 6.53 13.41
C GLY A 49 -13.19 7.31 12.60
N GLU A 50 -14.22 7.81 13.27
CA GLU A 50 -15.20 8.67 12.60
C GLU A 50 -14.55 9.96 12.10
N GLY A 51 -14.89 10.38 10.89
CA GLY A 51 -14.36 11.60 10.28
C GLY A 51 -12.96 11.46 9.66
N THR A 52 -12.35 10.26 9.65
CA THR A 52 -11.05 10.04 9.00
C THR A 52 -11.10 10.41 7.52
N ILE A 53 -12.14 10.00 6.79
CA ILE A 53 -12.32 10.30 5.37
C ILE A 53 -13.80 10.52 5.04
N THR A 54 -14.06 11.33 4.01
CA THR A 54 -15.42 11.57 3.52
C THR A 54 -15.64 10.94 2.15
N GLY A 55 -16.89 10.58 1.84
CA GLY A 55 -17.26 10.10 0.51
C GLY A 55 -16.97 11.12 -0.59
N GLU A 56 -17.09 12.41 -0.29
CA GLU A 56 -16.71 13.49 -1.22
C GLU A 56 -15.20 13.53 -1.49
N TYR A 57 -14.36 13.30 -0.47
CA TYR A 57 -12.92 13.22 -0.68
C TYR A 57 -12.55 12.04 -1.59
N ILE A 58 -13.14 10.86 -1.37
CA ILE A 58 -12.98 9.69 -2.25
C ILE A 58 -13.46 10.02 -3.67
N ARG A 59 -14.59 10.73 -3.82
CA ARG A 59 -15.11 11.16 -5.12
C ARG A 59 -14.11 12.05 -5.86
N ARG A 60 -13.49 13.02 -5.17
CA ARG A 60 -12.45 13.90 -5.75
C ARG A 60 -11.22 13.12 -6.17
N LEU A 61 -10.79 12.15 -5.37
CA LEU A 61 -9.67 11.26 -5.69
C LEU A 61 -9.94 10.44 -6.96
N ARG A 62 -11.14 9.86 -7.09
CA ARG A 62 -11.55 9.09 -8.28
C ARG A 62 -11.64 9.93 -9.56
N ARG A 63 -11.86 11.23 -9.44
CA ARG A 63 -11.91 12.16 -10.58
C ARG A 63 -10.57 12.79 -10.92
N GLY A 64 -9.54 12.58 -10.10
CA GLY A 64 -8.26 13.27 -10.24
C GLY A 64 -8.31 14.77 -9.90
N GLU A 65 -9.38 15.23 -9.24
CA GLU A 65 -9.55 16.63 -8.79
C GLU A 65 -8.66 16.96 -7.58
N SER A 66 -8.08 15.95 -6.93
CA SER A 66 -7.05 16.11 -5.91
C SER A 66 -5.75 15.50 -6.42
N LYS A 67 -4.66 16.28 -6.34
CA LYS A 67 -3.30 15.73 -6.45
C LYS A 67 -3.12 14.66 -5.37
N SER A 68 -2.36 13.62 -5.69
CA SER A 68 -2.22 12.36 -4.94
C SER A 68 -2.42 12.51 -3.43
N PRO A 69 -3.25 11.64 -2.81
CA PRO A 69 -3.53 11.74 -1.39
C PRO A 69 -2.26 11.56 -0.55
N SER A 70 -2.28 12.04 0.69
CA SER A 70 -1.18 11.75 1.62
C SER A 70 -1.04 10.24 1.81
N PHE A 71 0.16 9.81 2.22
CA PHE A 71 0.45 8.39 2.42
C PHE A 71 -0.55 7.72 3.38
N SER A 72 -0.93 8.39 4.46
CA SER A 72 -1.93 7.88 5.41
C SER A 72 -3.27 7.57 4.74
N TYR A 73 -3.75 8.43 3.85
CA TYR A 73 -4.99 8.17 3.11
C TYR A 73 -4.86 7.01 2.12
N VAL A 74 -3.68 6.80 1.53
CA VAL A 74 -3.41 5.64 0.69
C VAL A 74 -3.49 4.35 1.51
N GLU A 75 -2.92 4.34 2.72
CA GLU A 75 -3.01 3.20 3.64
C GLU A 75 -4.45 2.90 4.04
N TYR A 76 -5.23 3.93 4.37
CA TYR A 76 -6.63 3.77 4.71
C TYR A 76 -7.45 3.17 3.55
N ILE A 77 -7.22 3.67 2.34
CA ILE A 77 -7.87 3.17 1.12
C ILE A 77 -7.47 1.72 0.86
N ALA A 78 -6.17 1.40 0.92
CA ALA A 78 -5.69 0.04 0.74
C ALA A 78 -6.33 -0.92 1.74
N ALA A 79 -6.32 -0.59 3.03
CA ALA A 79 -6.93 -1.40 4.08
C ALA A 79 -8.44 -1.64 3.89
N ALA A 80 -9.18 -0.68 3.34
CA ALA A 80 -10.59 -0.88 3.00
C ALA A 80 -10.75 -1.88 1.84
N PHE A 81 -9.96 -1.73 0.78
CA PHE A 81 -9.98 -2.66 -0.35
C PHE A 81 -9.50 -4.06 0.03
N GLU A 82 -8.54 -4.19 0.93
CA GLU A 82 -8.11 -5.48 1.48
C GLU A 82 -9.28 -6.27 2.05
N ARG A 83 -10.19 -5.60 2.76
CA ARG A 83 -11.39 -6.25 3.28
C ARG A 83 -12.39 -6.62 2.20
N PHE A 84 -12.55 -5.81 1.16
CA PHE A 84 -13.44 -6.14 0.04
C PHE A 84 -12.91 -7.30 -0.80
N PHE A 85 -11.59 -7.42 -0.92
CA PHE A 85 -10.91 -8.43 -1.71
C PHE A 85 -10.58 -9.71 -0.93
N GLY A 86 -10.44 -9.62 0.38
CA GLY A 86 -9.98 -10.71 1.25
C GLY A 86 -8.47 -11.00 1.15
N PHE A 87 -7.68 -10.08 0.60
CA PHE A 87 -6.23 -10.22 0.44
C PHE A 87 -5.51 -8.86 0.51
N PRO A 88 -4.18 -8.82 0.77
CA PRO A 88 -3.40 -7.59 0.91
C PRO A 88 -3.34 -6.76 -0.38
N VAL A 89 -3.51 -5.44 -0.27
CA VAL A 89 -3.43 -4.50 -1.39
C VAL A 89 -2.11 -3.77 -1.25
N ASP A 90 -1.17 -4.06 -2.16
CA ASP A 90 0.16 -3.46 -2.14
C ASP A 90 0.06 -1.92 -2.24
N LEU A 91 0.56 -1.20 -1.22
CA LEU A 91 0.65 0.26 -1.22
C LEU A 91 1.46 0.79 -2.42
N GLY A 92 2.38 -0.03 -2.94
CA GLY A 92 3.11 0.21 -4.18
C GLY A 92 2.22 0.48 -5.40
N LEU A 93 0.96 0.03 -5.38
CA LEU A 93 -0.05 0.34 -6.41
C LEU A 93 -0.28 1.84 -6.59
N PHE A 94 -0.06 2.64 -5.55
CA PHE A 94 -0.36 4.08 -5.60
C PHE A 94 0.90 4.94 -5.74
N LYS A 95 2.09 4.33 -5.77
CA LYS A 95 3.35 5.04 -6.03
C LYS A 95 3.47 5.47 -7.49
N ALA A 96 4.32 6.47 -7.75
CA ALA A 96 4.63 6.91 -9.11
C ALA A 96 5.40 5.83 -9.88
N ASN A 97 6.36 5.18 -9.22
CA ASN A 97 7.10 4.04 -9.73
C ASN A 97 6.44 2.76 -9.23
N LEU A 98 5.73 2.06 -10.13
CA LEU A 98 5.10 0.79 -9.82
C LEU A 98 6.16 -0.29 -9.67
N SER A 99 6.05 -1.09 -8.61
CA SER A 99 6.80 -2.34 -8.49
C SER A 99 6.27 -3.37 -9.49
N ASP A 100 7.04 -4.43 -9.76
CA ASP A 100 6.56 -5.57 -10.54
C ASP A 100 5.32 -6.22 -9.91
N ALA A 101 5.28 -6.27 -8.57
CA ALA A 101 4.15 -6.79 -7.81
C ALA A 101 2.90 -5.93 -8.04
N ALA A 102 3.02 -4.61 -7.93
CA ALA A 102 1.95 -3.66 -8.18
C ALA A 102 1.44 -3.76 -9.63
N THR A 103 2.36 -3.88 -10.60
CA THR A 103 2.04 -4.02 -12.03
C THR A 103 1.24 -5.30 -12.29
N ARG A 104 1.62 -6.43 -11.69
CA ARG A 104 0.88 -7.70 -11.79
C ARG A 104 -0.51 -7.58 -11.17
N THR A 105 -0.61 -6.96 -10.01
CA THR A 105 -1.91 -6.76 -9.33
C THR A 105 -2.84 -5.87 -10.15
N LEU A 106 -2.35 -4.79 -10.77
CA LEU A 106 -3.15 -3.96 -11.68
C LEU A 106 -3.58 -4.74 -12.93
N ALA A 107 -2.67 -5.50 -13.57
CA ALA A 107 -3.01 -6.32 -14.71
C ALA A 107 -4.09 -7.35 -14.37
N GLN A 108 -4.05 -7.91 -13.17
CA GLN A 108 -5.04 -8.85 -12.69
C GLN A 108 -6.37 -8.17 -12.35
N ALA A 109 -6.34 -7.00 -11.71
CA ALA A 109 -7.53 -6.18 -11.46
C ALA A 109 -8.23 -5.79 -12.77
N GLN A 110 -7.47 -5.47 -13.82
CA GLN A 110 -8.01 -5.18 -15.14
C GLN A 110 -8.71 -6.38 -15.76
N LYS A 111 -8.13 -7.58 -15.62
CA LYS A 111 -8.78 -8.83 -16.06
C LYS A 111 -10.08 -9.10 -15.30
N VAL A 112 -10.08 -8.92 -13.97
CA VAL A 112 -11.30 -9.09 -13.15
C VAL A 112 -12.37 -8.08 -13.55
N ALA A 113 -12.02 -6.80 -13.66
CA ALA A 113 -12.96 -5.76 -14.06
C ALA A 113 -13.53 -6.00 -15.47
N ALA A 114 -12.68 -6.44 -16.42
CA ALA A 114 -13.14 -6.81 -17.76
C ALA A 114 -14.07 -8.03 -17.76
N ALA A 115 -13.76 -9.07 -16.96
CA ALA A 115 -14.60 -10.25 -16.82
C ALA A 115 -15.98 -9.90 -16.24
N LYS A 116 -16.02 -9.01 -15.22
CA LYS A 116 -17.26 -8.51 -14.61
C LYS A 116 -18.10 -7.70 -15.59
N LYS A 117 -17.46 -6.91 -16.46
CA LYS A 117 -18.15 -6.12 -17.50
C LYS A 117 -18.66 -6.98 -18.66
N GLY A 118 -18.04 -8.14 -18.91
CA GLY A 118 -18.28 -9.00 -20.07
C GLY A 118 -19.21 -10.19 -19.86
N GLN A 119 -19.88 -10.34 -18.70
CA GLN A 119 -20.78 -11.48 -18.39
C GLN A 119 -20.17 -12.88 -18.66
N GLY A 120 -18.88 -13.09 -18.36
CA GLY A 120 -18.16 -14.31 -18.77
C GLY A 120 -17.42 -15.04 -17.66
N VAL A 121 -17.62 -16.36 -17.64
CA VAL A 121 -16.99 -17.58 -17.05
C VAL A 121 -15.52 -17.52 -16.52
N GLY A 122 -14.84 -16.37 -16.56
CA GLY A 122 -13.47 -16.18 -16.08
C GLY A 122 -13.33 -15.47 -14.74
N PHE A 123 -14.42 -15.02 -14.09
CA PHE A 123 -14.33 -14.26 -12.83
C PHE A 123 -13.64 -15.06 -11.71
N GLU A 124 -14.04 -16.31 -11.48
CA GLU A 124 -13.42 -17.14 -10.43
C GLU A 124 -11.94 -17.38 -10.69
N GLN A 125 -11.54 -17.63 -11.95
CA GLN A 125 -10.14 -17.79 -12.32
C GLN A 125 -9.37 -16.48 -12.15
N ALA A 126 -9.99 -15.34 -12.46
CA ALA A 126 -9.38 -14.04 -12.31
C ALA A 126 -9.25 -13.63 -10.83
N LEU A 127 -10.25 -13.93 -9.99
CA LEU A 127 -10.21 -13.73 -8.55
C LEU A 127 -9.17 -14.64 -7.89
N ALA A 128 -9.12 -15.92 -8.27
CA ALA A 128 -8.11 -16.85 -7.78
C ALA A 128 -6.70 -16.42 -8.18
N ALA A 129 -6.50 -15.92 -9.41
CA ALA A 129 -5.22 -15.38 -9.85
C ALA A 129 -4.84 -14.09 -9.09
N MET A 130 -5.82 -13.26 -8.75
CA MET A 130 -5.63 -12.06 -7.93
C MET A 130 -5.19 -12.40 -6.51
N GLN A 131 -5.85 -13.38 -5.90
CA GLN A 131 -5.47 -13.94 -4.60
C GLN A 131 -4.06 -14.55 -4.65
N ARG A 132 -3.65 -15.15 -5.78
CA ARG A 132 -2.27 -15.66 -5.95
C ARG A 132 -1.23 -14.56 -6.14
N SER A 133 -1.58 -13.46 -6.81
CA SER A 133 -0.67 -12.33 -7.01
C SER A 133 -0.55 -11.45 -5.76
N ALA A 134 -1.59 -11.44 -4.92
CA ALA A 134 -1.67 -10.67 -3.69
C ALA A 134 -1.35 -11.47 -2.42
N ALA A 135 -1.42 -12.80 -2.47
CA ALA A 135 -0.67 -13.63 -1.55
C ALA A 135 0.76 -13.09 -1.59
N PRO A 136 1.41 -12.85 -0.43
CA PRO A 136 2.84 -12.59 -0.47
C PRO A 136 3.39 -13.72 -1.31
N ALA A 137 4.04 -13.37 -2.43
CA ALA A 137 4.97 -14.29 -3.04
C ALA A 137 5.65 -14.92 -1.83
N ARG A 138 5.54 -16.25 -1.67
CA ARG A 138 6.44 -16.95 -0.75
C ARG A 138 7.77 -16.41 -1.16
N HIS A 139 8.26 -15.53 -0.31
CA HIS A 139 9.35 -14.67 -0.64
C HIS A 139 10.45 -15.72 -0.56
N THR A 140 10.81 -16.29 -1.71
CA THR A 140 12.22 -16.52 -2.00
C THR A 140 12.79 -15.11 -1.97
N VAL A 141 12.91 -14.58 -0.75
CA VAL A 141 13.78 -13.46 -0.44
C VAL A 141 15.08 -13.96 -1.00
N ASP A 142 15.55 -13.30 -2.05
CA ASP A 142 16.95 -13.38 -2.37
C ASP A 142 17.69 -13.02 -1.08
N GLU A 143 18.17 -14.06 -0.40
CA GLU A 143 18.77 -14.05 0.94
C GLU A 143 20.10 -13.27 0.95
N SER A 144 20.35 -12.46 -0.06
CA SER A 144 21.62 -11.79 -0.34
C SER A 144 21.63 -10.31 0.06
N GLN A 145 20.52 -9.69 0.50
CA GLN A 145 20.48 -8.23 0.73
C GLN A 145 19.97 -7.72 2.09
N GLU A 146 19.69 -8.56 3.10
CA GLU A 146 19.48 -8.06 4.46
C GLU A 146 20.77 -8.14 5.28
N PRO A 147 21.12 -7.09 6.06
CA PRO A 147 22.25 -7.17 6.96
C PRO A 147 21.99 -8.30 7.98
N PRO A 148 22.97 -9.19 8.21
CA PRO A 148 22.78 -10.43 8.95
C PRO A 148 22.26 -10.23 10.39
N VAL A 149 22.49 -9.05 10.96
CA VAL A 149 22.02 -8.66 12.31
C VAL A 149 20.49 -8.55 12.37
N ALA A 150 19.85 -8.01 11.32
CA ALA A 150 18.39 -7.87 11.27
C ALA A 150 17.69 -9.23 11.27
N ARG A 151 18.28 -10.24 10.61
CA ARG A 151 17.75 -11.62 10.56
C ARG A 151 17.82 -12.33 11.89
N VAL A 152 18.92 -12.16 12.62
CA VAL A 152 19.09 -12.76 13.95
C VAL A 152 18.14 -12.10 14.95
N LEU A 153 17.95 -10.78 14.88
CA LEU A 153 17.00 -10.05 15.72
C LEU A 153 15.55 -10.50 15.45
N ALA A 154 15.13 -10.56 14.18
CA ALA A 154 13.77 -10.97 13.81
C ALA A 154 13.44 -12.43 14.20
N ARG A 155 14.42 -13.34 14.16
CA ARG A 155 14.23 -14.72 14.67
C ARG A 155 14.14 -14.77 16.20
N SER A 156 14.89 -13.91 16.89
CA SER A 156 14.96 -13.89 18.35
C SER A 156 13.71 -13.26 18.98
N THR A 157 13.17 -12.20 18.37
CA THR A 157 11.96 -11.52 18.86
C THR A 157 10.68 -12.34 18.71
N ARG A 158 10.63 -13.28 17.76
CA ARG A 158 9.48 -14.21 17.60
C ARG A 158 9.29 -15.21 18.73
N ARG A 159 10.30 -15.43 19.57
CA ARG A 159 10.23 -16.33 20.74
C ARG A 159 10.12 -15.60 22.07
N LEU A 160 10.10 -14.27 22.05
CA LEU A 160 10.08 -13.45 23.25
C LEU A 160 8.63 -13.15 23.70
N ASN A 161 8.42 -13.19 25.01
CA ASN A 161 7.16 -12.81 25.66
C ASN A 161 6.81 -11.34 25.31
N PRO A 162 5.54 -10.99 25.06
CA PRO A 162 5.10 -9.65 24.67
C PRO A 162 5.67 -8.50 25.52
N ALA A 163 5.88 -8.68 26.81
CA ALA A 163 6.50 -7.68 27.68
C ALA A 163 7.96 -7.35 27.29
N ASN A 164 8.70 -8.33 26.77
CA ASN A 164 10.07 -8.14 26.29
C ASN A 164 10.11 -7.58 24.86
N VAL A 165 9.07 -7.83 24.06
CA VAL A 165 8.91 -7.22 22.73
C VAL A 165 8.68 -5.71 22.86
N GLN A 166 7.87 -5.28 23.84
CA GLN A 166 7.67 -3.85 24.13
C GLN A 166 8.95 -3.16 24.60
N ARG A 167 9.72 -3.77 25.50
CA ARG A 167 11.02 -3.20 25.94
C ARG A 167 12.02 -3.08 24.80
N LEU A 168 12.01 -4.01 23.84
CA LEU A 168 12.85 -3.93 22.65
C LEU A 168 12.39 -2.82 21.69
N ALA A 169 11.08 -2.59 21.55
CA ALA A 169 10.55 -1.48 20.78
C ALA A 169 10.95 -0.13 21.40
N GLU A 170 10.78 0.03 22.71
CA GLU A 170 11.22 1.24 23.44
C GLU A 170 12.73 1.47 23.34
N MET A 171 13.53 0.40 23.36
CA MET A 171 14.98 0.50 23.23
C MET A 171 15.40 0.83 21.78
N ALA A 172 14.68 0.33 20.78
CA ALA A 172 14.89 0.69 19.38
C ALA A 172 14.56 2.17 19.12
N GLU A 173 13.48 2.70 19.70
CA GLU A 173 13.15 4.13 19.63
C GLU A 173 14.22 5.00 20.30
N ARG A 174 14.76 4.58 21.45
CA ARG A 174 15.86 5.29 22.10
C ARG A 174 17.14 5.28 21.28
N LEU A 175 17.47 4.17 20.62
CA LEU A 175 18.63 4.10 19.74
C LEU A 175 18.46 4.98 18.50
N GLN A 176 17.26 5.04 17.93
CA GLN A 176 16.96 5.94 16.82
C GLN A 176 17.14 7.40 17.24
N ALA A 177 16.61 7.79 18.41
CA ALA A 177 16.78 9.15 18.91
C ALA A 177 18.24 9.54 19.16
N VAL A 178 19.08 8.60 19.64
CA VAL A 178 20.52 8.84 19.81
C VAL A 178 21.22 8.97 18.46
N GLN A 179 20.79 8.21 17.45
CA GLN A 179 21.34 8.28 16.11
C GLN A 179 21.00 9.60 15.43
N ASP A 180 19.75 10.06 15.55
CA ASP A 180 19.32 11.37 15.06
C ASP A 180 20.11 12.51 15.74
N GLN A 181 20.46 12.37 17.02
CA GLN A 181 21.34 13.31 17.71
C GLN A 181 22.78 13.28 17.19
N LEU A 182 23.27 12.11 16.77
CA LEU A 182 24.62 11.97 16.20
C LEU A 182 24.71 12.63 14.82
N ASP A 183 23.66 12.49 14.00
CA ASP A 183 23.59 13.09 12.67
C ASP A 183 23.59 14.62 12.76
N VAL A 184 22.86 15.19 13.73
CA VAL A 184 22.89 16.65 14.00
C VAL A 184 24.30 17.12 14.40
N VAL A 185 25.04 16.34 15.18
CA VAL A 185 26.42 16.70 15.55
C VAL A 185 27.35 16.62 14.33
N GLN A 186 27.17 15.63 13.45
CA GLN A 186 27.94 15.52 12.20
C GLN A 186 27.64 16.65 11.22
N ASP A 187 26.38 17.08 11.10
CA ASP A 187 26.00 18.23 10.28
C ASP A 187 26.62 19.53 10.81
N LEU A 188 26.68 19.70 12.14
CA LEU A 188 27.35 20.84 12.76
C LEU A 188 28.88 20.83 12.55
N GLU A 189 29.53 19.66 12.56
CA GLU A 189 30.95 19.54 12.23
C GLU A 189 31.22 19.85 10.75
N ASN A 190 30.35 19.41 9.84
CA ASN A 190 30.46 19.67 8.41
C ASN A 190 30.21 21.16 8.07
N ASP A 191 29.30 21.83 8.78
CA ASP A 191 29.07 23.26 8.66
C ASP A 191 30.25 24.08 9.21
N ALA A 192 30.86 23.65 10.32
CA ALA A 192 32.06 24.29 10.87
C ALA A 192 33.28 24.14 9.94
N LEU A 193 33.42 22.98 9.29
CA LEU A 193 34.46 22.76 8.27
C LEU A 193 34.22 23.58 7.00
N SER A 194 32.96 23.78 6.60
CA SER A 194 32.59 24.61 5.44
C SER A 194 32.88 26.10 5.66
N GLN A 195 32.70 26.60 6.89
CA GLN A 195 33.03 27.98 7.25
C GLN A 195 34.54 28.25 7.33
N ALA A 196 35.37 27.22 7.53
CA ALA A 196 36.82 27.35 7.54
C ALA A 196 37.45 27.45 6.13
N THR A 197 36.69 27.15 5.07
CA THR A 197 37.14 27.11 3.67
C THR A 197 36.76 28.31 2.81
N GLU A 198 36.19 29.38 3.36
CA GLU A 198 36.09 30.66 2.64
C GLU A 198 37.31 31.55 2.94
N PRO A 199 38.33 31.63 2.05
CA PRO A 199 39.34 32.65 2.18
C PRO A 199 38.72 34.00 1.83
N GLY A 200 38.66 34.89 2.81
CA GLY A 200 38.42 36.30 2.58
C GLY A 200 39.47 36.88 1.64
N ASN A 201 38.98 37.43 0.52
CA ASN A 201 39.50 38.51 -0.32
C ASN A 201 41.01 38.77 -0.35
#